data_AF-A0A8S3J5X4-F1
#
_entry.id   AF-A0A8S3J5X4-F1
#
_cell.length_a   1.000
_cell.length_b   1.000
_cell.length_c   1.000
_cell.angle_alpha   90.00
_cell.angle_beta   90.00
_cell.angle_gamma   90.00
#
_symmetry.space_group_name_H-M   'P 1'
#
loop_
_entity.id
_entity.type
_entity.pdbx_description
1 polymer ?
#
loop_
_entity_poly.entity_id
_entity_poly.type
_entity_poly.pdbx_seq_one_letter_code
_entity_poly.pdbx_strand_id
1 'polypeptide(L)'
;FNLIETGYWYGGATQKTVYWPINQFVTKSQALIPHDAYKNMFGNVCERYWLSSLGLALFVDPLVPLFVSMNKKHLELTSEYRTPYRQKRFISHKFQYKLLQHVNMCDLHLTMINRYLGKPIGTPDHRMMTEPIWSTWAQFKQDINTEKILDYAEEIVKRNFPRSQLCIDDNWTPHYVSINLKRED
;
A
#
# COMPACT_ATOMS: atom_id res chain seq x y z
N PHE A 1 13.13 2.63 18.43
CA PHE A 1 12.93 1.24 18.89
C PHE A 1 14.14 0.41 18.51
N ASN A 2 14.79 -0.25 19.47
CA ASN A 2 15.89 -1.18 19.21
C ASN A 2 15.33 -2.48 18.61
N LEU A 3 15.83 -2.90 17.45
CA LEU A 3 15.37 -4.05 16.67
C LEU A 3 16.14 -5.34 16.96
N ILE A 4 17.36 -5.25 17.47
CA ILE A 4 18.22 -6.43 17.69
C ILE A 4 17.74 -7.22 18.91
N GLU A 5 17.34 -6.51 19.97
CA GLU A 5 16.94 -7.10 21.24
C GLU A 5 15.46 -7.48 21.29
N THR A 6 14.69 -7.11 20.26
CA THR A 6 13.23 -7.22 20.25
C THR A 6 12.70 -8.20 19.20
N GLY A 7 13.55 -9.10 18.70
CA GLY A 7 13.15 -10.18 17.79
C GLY A 7 12.93 -9.75 16.33
N TYR A 8 12.11 -10.51 15.61
CA TYR A 8 11.78 -10.23 14.21
C TYR A 8 10.64 -9.23 14.12
N TRP A 9 10.77 -8.24 13.26
CA TRP A 9 9.79 -7.18 13.06
C TRP A 9 9.04 -7.34 11.74
N TYR A 10 7.80 -6.89 11.71
CA TYR A 10 6.88 -6.93 10.57
C TYR A 10 6.07 -5.63 10.48
N GLY A 11 5.50 -5.35 9.31
CA GLY A 11 4.64 -4.19 9.08
C GLY A 11 5.40 -2.97 8.55
N GLY A 12 4.86 -1.79 8.82
CA GLY A 12 5.32 -0.52 8.26
C GLY A 12 4.87 -0.31 6.81
N ALA A 13 5.76 0.27 6.00
CA ALA A 13 5.49 0.54 4.59
C ALA A 13 6.22 -0.44 3.67
N THR A 14 5.64 -0.64 2.49
CA THR A 14 6.29 -1.37 1.40
C THR A 14 7.46 -0.57 0.84
N GLN A 15 8.44 -1.28 0.28
CA GLN A 15 9.59 -0.72 -0.41
C GLN A 15 9.84 -1.51 -1.69
N LYS A 16 10.70 -0.99 -2.56
CA LYS A 16 11.06 -1.66 -3.82
C LYS A 16 11.54 -3.08 -3.58
N THR A 17 12.44 -3.26 -2.60
CA THR A 17 12.89 -4.57 -2.16
C THR A 17 12.12 -4.94 -0.90
N VAL A 18 11.24 -5.94 -1.03
CA VAL A 18 10.46 -6.44 0.09
C VAL A 18 11.30 -7.46 0.86
N TYR A 19 11.40 -7.27 2.17
CA TYR A 19 12.00 -8.18 3.13
C TYR A 19 10.93 -8.57 4.13
N TRP A 20 10.93 -9.84 4.52
CA TRP A 20 10.05 -10.38 5.53
C TRP A 20 10.86 -11.40 6.34
N PRO A 21 11.27 -11.10 7.57
CA PRO A 21 10.96 -9.92 8.39
C PRO A 21 11.66 -8.63 7.93
N ILE A 22 11.19 -7.48 8.42
CA ILE A 22 11.68 -6.16 8.02
C ILE A 22 13.00 -5.74 8.70
N ASN A 23 13.61 -6.58 9.56
CA ASN A 23 14.86 -6.24 10.26
C ASN A 23 16.03 -5.88 9.33
N GLN A 24 15.98 -6.32 8.07
CA GLN A 24 17.00 -5.99 7.06
C GLN A 24 16.72 -4.68 6.31
N PHE A 25 15.59 -4.02 6.59
CA PHE A 25 15.25 -2.74 5.99
C PHE A 25 16.24 -1.66 6.39
N VAL A 26 16.68 -0.93 5.36
CA VAL A 26 17.48 0.28 5.52
C VAL A 26 16.80 1.38 4.71
N THR A 27 16.33 2.41 5.39
CA THR A 27 15.71 3.57 4.76
C THR A 27 16.08 4.85 5.49
N LYS A 28 16.38 5.89 4.71
CA LYS A 28 16.57 7.23 5.24
C LYS A 28 15.23 7.78 5.71
N SER A 29 15.29 8.72 6.66
CA SER A 29 14.10 9.40 7.19
C SER A 29 13.29 10.02 6.05
N GLN A 30 12.05 9.56 5.89
CA GLN A 30 11.11 10.04 4.88
C GLN A 30 9.68 9.94 5.39
N ALA A 31 8.77 10.71 4.80
CA ALA A 31 7.38 10.76 5.25
C ALA A 31 6.71 9.41 5.00
N LEU A 32 6.00 8.87 6.00
CA LEU A 32 5.22 7.63 5.84
C LEU A 32 3.91 7.92 5.09
N ILE A 33 4.03 8.11 3.78
CA ILE A 33 2.93 8.31 2.84
C ILE A 33 3.13 7.44 1.60
N PRO A 34 2.04 7.03 0.91
CA PRO A 34 2.15 6.30 -0.35
C PRO A 34 2.97 7.06 -1.38
N HIS A 35 3.91 6.37 -2.01
CA HIS A 35 4.71 6.92 -3.11
C HIS A 35 5.16 5.80 -4.07
N ASP A 36 5.84 6.19 -5.13
CA ASP A 36 6.54 5.29 -6.04
C ASP A 36 7.80 4.70 -5.38
N ALA A 37 7.73 3.41 -5.06
CA ALA A 37 8.83 2.64 -4.48
C ALA A 37 10.08 2.59 -5.38
N TYR A 38 9.93 2.68 -6.71
CA TYR A 38 11.05 2.67 -7.64
C TYR A 38 11.93 3.92 -7.54
N LYS A 39 11.43 4.99 -6.90
CA LYS A 39 12.19 6.21 -6.59
C LYS A 39 12.88 6.18 -5.23
N ASN A 40 13.09 4.98 -4.66
CA ASN A 40 13.63 4.76 -3.31
C ASN A 40 12.77 5.42 -2.20
N MET A 41 11.47 5.54 -2.45
CA MET A 41 10.50 6.00 -1.46
C MET A 41 9.68 4.83 -0.93
N PHE A 42 8.82 5.07 0.06
CA PHE A 42 7.82 4.08 0.46
C PHE A 42 6.85 3.80 -0.69
N GLY A 43 6.36 2.57 -0.76
CA GLY A 43 5.41 2.12 -1.77
C GLY A 43 3.96 2.47 -1.43
N ASN A 44 3.04 1.87 -2.18
CA ASN A 44 1.61 2.22 -2.11
C ASN A 44 0.90 1.71 -0.84
N VAL A 45 1.55 0.85 -0.05
CA VAL A 45 1.00 0.35 1.22
C VAL A 45 1.85 0.91 2.35
N CYS A 46 1.27 1.79 3.15
CA CYS A 46 1.94 2.52 4.22
C CYS A 46 1.16 2.39 5.52
N GLU A 47 1.41 1.30 6.26
CA GLU A 47 0.73 1.07 7.53
C GLU A 47 1.50 1.71 8.68
N ARG A 48 0.78 2.38 9.59
CA ARG A 48 1.33 2.98 10.82
C ARG A 48 1.45 1.94 11.94
N TYR A 49 1.74 0.71 11.57
CA TYR A 49 1.67 -0.47 12.43
C TYR A 49 2.92 -1.33 12.28
N TRP A 50 3.51 -1.72 13.40
CA TRP A 50 4.63 -2.63 13.48
C TRP A 50 4.38 -3.71 14.52
N LEU A 51 4.83 -4.93 14.23
CA LEU A 51 4.66 -6.10 15.09
C LEU A 51 6.01 -6.80 15.27
N SER A 52 6.33 -7.18 16.50
CA SER A 52 7.51 -7.96 16.85
C SER A 52 7.13 -9.39 17.22
N SER A 53 7.99 -10.34 16.84
CA SER A 53 7.89 -11.76 17.19
C SER A 53 7.97 -12.04 18.69
N LEU A 54 8.41 -11.08 19.50
CA LEU A 54 8.41 -11.17 20.98
C LEU A 54 7.10 -10.64 21.58
N GLY A 55 6.06 -10.47 20.76
CA GLY A 55 4.74 -10.10 21.26
C GLY A 55 4.63 -8.62 21.63
N LEU A 56 5.31 -7.74 20.89
CA LEU A 56 5.16 -6.28 21.02
C LEU A 56 4.55 -5.71 19.74
N ALA A 57 3.54 -4.88 19.88
CA ALA A 57 2.90 -4.19 18.78
C ALA A 57 2.95 -2.68 19.00
N LEU A 58 3.22 -1.95 17.92
CA LEU A 58 3.32 -0.50 17.89
C LEU A 58 2.37 0.04 16.83
N PHE A 59 1.56 1.03 17.20
CA PHE A 59 0.70 1.75 16.28
C PHE A 59 0.81 3.26 16.50
N VAL A 60 1.12 4.01 15.45
CA VAL A 60 1.20 5.47 15.51
C VAL A 60 -0.13 6.08 15.10
N ASP A 61 -0.59 7.09 15.84
CA ASP A 61 -1.86 7.73 15.57
C ASP A 61 -1.91 8.32 14.13
N PRO A 62 -3.03 8.16 13.39
CA PRO A 62 -3.15 8.68 12.02
C PRO A 62 -2.91 10.19 11.89
N LEU A 63 -3.15 10.96 12.96
CA LEU A 63 -2.98 12.43 12.94
C LEU A 63 -1.52 12.88 13.13
N VAL A 64 -0.60 11.97 13.46
CA VAL A 64 0.82 12.31 13.62
C VAL A 64 1.47 12.59 12.26
N PRO A 65 2.17 13.73 12.08
CA PRO A 65 2.95 13.99 10.87
C PRO A 65 4.24 13.14 10.87
N LEU A 66 4.10 11.87 10.47
CA LEU A 66 5.08 10.82 10.73
C LEU A 66 6.12 10.71 9.62
N PHE A 67 7.38 10.79 10.03
CA PHE A 67 8.57 10.36 9.30
C PHE A 67 9.12 9.09 9.90
N VAL A 68 9.57 8.18 9.03
CA VAL A 68 10.13 6.89 9.42
C VAL A 68 11.51 6.73 8.82
N SER A 69 12.45 6.33 9.67
CA SER A 69 13.80 5.93 9.33
C SER A 69 14.04 4.54 9.89
N MET A 70 14.81 3.71 9.20
CA MET A 70 15.13 2.37 9.68
C MET A 70 16.53 1.96 9.26
N ASN A 71 17.22 1.28 10.16
CA ASN A 71 18.45 0.55 9.86
C ASN A 71 18.39 -0.81 10.57
N LYS A 72 19.45 -1.62 10.43
CA LYS A 72 19.50 -2.97 11.04
C LYS A 72 19.36 -3.00 12.57
N LYS A 73 19.53 -1.86 13.24
CA LYS A 73 19.51 -1.72 14.70
C LYS A 73 18.29 -0.98 15.21
N HIS A 74 17.83 0.05 14.50
CA HIS A 74 16.82 0.97 14.99
C HIS A 74 15.71 1.22 13.98
N LEU A 75 14.47 1.17 14.47
CA LEU A 75 13.33 1.83 13.85
C LEU A 75 13.14 3.19 14.54
N GLU A 76 13.21 4.26 13.77
CA GLU A 76 13.06 5.63 14.22
C GLU A 76 11.76 6.22 13.69
N LEU A 77 10.98 6.78 14.60
CA LEU A 77 9.71 7.42 14.32
C LEU A 77 9.81 8.86 14.76
N THR A 78 9.68 9.79 13.81
CA THR A 78 9.83 11.22 14.08
C THR A 78 8.57 11.96 13.65
N SER A 79 8.09 12.84 14.52
CA SER A 79 6.95 13.71 14.24
C SER A 79 7.47 15.08 13.86
N GLU A 80 7.21 15.52 12.62
CA GLU A 80 7.73 16.77 12.09
C GLU A 80 6.71 17.45 11.16
N TYR A 81 6.48 18.74 11.33
CA TYR A 81 5.71 19.52 10.34
C TYR A 81 6.64 20.06 9.25
N ARG A 82 6.99 19.17 8.32
CA ARG A 82 7.66 19.50 7.06
C ARG A 82 6.95 18.79 5.91
N THR A 83 7.14 19.25 4.68
CA THR A 83 6.56 18.64 3.46
C THR A 83 6.64 17.12 3.53
N PRO A 84 5.52 16.39 3.35
CA PRO A 84 4.20 16.85 2.88
C PRO A 84 3.25 17.37 3.98
N TYR A 85 3.62 17.25 5.26
CA TYR A 85 2.77 17.66 6.38
C TYR A 85 2.89 19.16 6.64
N ARG A 86 1.75 19.86 6.64
CA ARG A 86 1.69 21.30 6.94
C ARG A 86 1.18 21.50 8.36
N GLN A 87 1.86 22.35 9.12
CA GLN A 87 1.37 22.77 10.42
C GLN A 87 0.11 23.60 10.24
N LYS A 88 -1.00 23.16 10.82
CA LYS A 88 -2.20 24.00 10.93
C LYS A 88 -2.00 24.96 12.11
N ARG A 89 -2.33 26.23 11.91
CA ARG A 89 -2.29 27.25 12.96
C ARG A 89 -3.15 26.75 14.15
N PHE A 90 -2.64 26.86 15.36
CA PHE A 90 -3.30 26.46 16.62
C PHE A 90 -3.40 24.96 16.94
N ILE A 91 -2.81 24.06 16.15
CA ILE A 91 -2.69 22.65 16.56
C ILE A 91 -1.38 22.44 17.33
N SER A 92 -1.49 21.94 18.57
CA SER A 92 -0.32 21.55 19.37
C SER A 92 0.35 20.32 18.76
N HIS A 93 1.67 20.39 18.60
CA HIS A 93 2.46 19.27 18.10
C HIS A 93 2.41 18.12 19.12
N LYS A 94 1.84 16.97 18.73
CA LYS A 94 1.74 15.79 19.58
C LYS A 94 2.24 14.58 18.82
N PHE A 95 3.21 13.88 19.41
CA PHE A 95 3.62 12.56 18.96
C PHE A 95 2.88 11.51 19.80
N GLN A 96 1.86 10.88 19.21
CA GLN A 96 1.03 9.89 19.88
C GLN A 96 1.17 8.53 19.20
N TYR A 97 1.45 7.52 20.02
CA TYR A 97 1.54 6.13 19.59
C TYR A 97 1.04 5.22 20.70
N LYS A 98 0.73 3.98 20.33
CA LYS A 98 0.17 2.93 21.20
C LYS A 98 1.13 1.75 21.18
N LEU A 99 1.45 1.25 22.36
CA LEU A 99 2.24 0.02 22.54
C LEU A 99 1.37 -1.00 23.26
N LEU A 100 1.25 -2.18 22.68
CA LEU A 100 0.58 -3.32 23.29
C LEU A 100 1.54 -4.50 23.33
N GLN A 101 1.55 -5.22 24.44
CA GLN A 101 2.34 -6.43 24.61
C GLN A 101 1.42 -7.61 24.91
N HIS A 102 1.73 -8.78 24.36
CA HIS A 102 1.00 -10.00 24.61
C HIS A 102 1.86 -11.22 24.32
N VAL A 103 1.68 -12.31 25.07
CA VAL A 103 2.49 -13.53 24.92
C VAL A 103 2.25 -14.24 23.57
N ASN A 104 1.03 -14.13 23.03
CA ASN A 104 0.66 -14.67 21.72
C ASN A 104 0.58 -13.54 20.69
N MET A 105 1.47 -13.59 19.69
CA MET A 105 1.56 -12.60 18.62
C MET A 105 0.33 -12.58 17.69
N CYS A 106 -0.33 -13.72 17.48
CA CYS A 106 -1.55 -13.79 16.66
C CYS A 106 -2.71 -13.05 17.34
N ASP A 107 -2.91 -13.29 18.64
CA ASP A 107 -3.94 -12.60 19.42
C ASP A 107 -3.65 -11.10 19.52
N LEU A 108 -2.37 -10.74 19.66
CA LEU A 108 -1.92 -9.35 19.63
C LEU A 108 -2.27 -8.68 18.32
N HIS A 109 -1.92 -9.33 17.19
CA HIS A 109 -2.20 -8.83 15.86
C HIS A 109 -3.70 -8.64 15.66
N LEU A 110 -4.52 -9.65 15.95
CA LEU A 110 -5.97 -9.57 15.82
C LEU A 110 -6.58 -8.47 16.70
N THR A 111 -6.06 -8.29 17.91
CA THR A 111 -6.48 -7.20 18.81
C THR A 111 -6.16 -5.83 18.20
N MET A 112 -4.96 -5.66 17.65
CA MET A 112 -4.55 -4.41 16.99
C MET A 112 -5.39 -4.13 15.73
N ILE A 113 -5.64 -5.15 14.91
CA ILE A 113 -6.53 -5.05 13.74
C ILE A 113 -7.91 -4.57 14.17
N ASN A 114 -8.54 -5.25 15.12
CA ASN A 114 -9.92 -4.95 15.53
C ASN A 114 -10.06 -3.57 16.20
N ARG A 115 -9.02 -3.08 16.89
CA ARG A 115 -9.08 -1.81 17.62
C ARG A 115 -8.69 -0.58 16.79
N TYR A 116 -7.76 -0.73 15.85
CA TYR A 116 -7.09 0.44 15.24
C TYR A 116 -7.04 0.47 13.71
N LEU A 117 -6.96 -0.69 13.05
CA LEU A 117 -6.83 -0.76 11.59
C LEU A 117 -8.17 -1.04 10.90
N GLY A 118 -9.03 -1.83 11.54
CA GLY A 118 -10.26 -2.33 10.95
C GLY A 118 -10.03 -3.52 10.01
N LYS A 119 -11.13 -4.13 9.61
CA LYS A 119 -11.16 -5.20 8.61
C LYS A 119 -11.95 -4.73 7.38
N PRO A 120 -11.64 -5.23 6.18
CA PRO A 120 -12.51 -5.06 5.03
C PRO A 120 -13.94 -5.49 5.37
N ILE A 121 -14.92 -4.69 4.98
CA ILE A 121 -16.35 -4.93 5.27
C ILE A 121 -17.05 -5.77 4.20
N GLY A 122 -16.35 -6.14 3.13
CA GLY A 122 -16.89 -6.91 2.03
C GLY A 122 -15.82 -7.74 1.34
N THR A 123 -16.26 -8.65 0.48
CA THR A 123 -15.38 -9.47 -0.36
C THR A 123 -15.42 -8.95 -1.80
N PRO A 124 -14.30 -8.99 -2.52
CA PRO A 124 -14.33 -8.76 -3.97
C PRO A 124 -15.21 -9.81 -4.66
N ASP A 125 -15.62 -9.54 -5.90
CA ASP A 125 -16.27 -10.54 -6.74
C ASP A 125 -15.34 -11.76 -6.86
N HIS A 126 -15.88 -12.96 -6.62
CA HIS A 126 -15.11 -14.20 -6.63
C HIS A 126 -14.33 -14.41 -7.93
N ARG A 127 -14.88 -13.93 -9.06
CA ARG A 127 -14.22 -14.01 -10.37
C ARG A 127 -12.89 -13.26 -10.40
N MET A 128 -12.72 -12.20 -9.62
CA MET A 128 -11.45 -11.46 -9.53
C MET A 128 -10.30 -12.33 -8.98
N MET A 129 -10.63 -13.37 -8.21
CA MET A 129 -9.66 -14.27 -7.57
C MET A 129 -9.48 -15.59 -8.31
N THR A 130 -10.51 -16.04 -9.04
CA THR A 130 -10.53 -17.38 -9.65
C THR A 130 -10.47 -17.38 -11.18
N GLU A 131 -10.68 -16.23 -11.82
CA GLU A 131 -10.64 -16.10 -13.28
C GLU A 131 -9.46 -15.21 -13.71
N PRO A 132 -8.99 -15.32 -14.97
CA PRO A 132 -7.88 -14.52 -15.48
C PRO A 132 -8.12 -13.01 -15.38
N ILE A 133 -7.05 -12.22 -15.37
CA ILE A 133 -7.12 -10.76 -15.54
C ILE A 133 -6.86 -10.45 -17.01
N TRP A 134 -7.81 -9.80 -17.68
CA TRP A 134 -7.62 -9.36 -19.07
C TRP A 134 -6.98 -7.97 -19.05
N SER A 135 -5.79 -7.80 -19.63
CA SER A 135 -5.04 -6.54 -19.58
C SER A 135 -4.78 -6.02 -20.99
N THR A 136 -5.21 -4.79 -21.26
CA THR A 136 -4.90 -4.13 -22.53
C THR A 136 -3.40 -3.86 -22.70
N TRP A 137 -2.63 -3.70 -21.61
CA TRP A 137 -1.16 -3.59 -21.71
C TRP A 137 -0.49 -4.89 -22.11
N ALA A 138 -1.00 -6.03 -21.63
CA ALA A 138 -0.48 -7.33 -22.04
C ALA A 138 -0.70 -7.57 -23.54
N GLN A 139 -1.87 -7.17 -24.06
CA GLN A 139 -2.28 -7.42 -25.44
C GLN A 139 -1.79 -6.36 -26.44
N PHE A 140 -1.96 -5.07 -26.12
CA PHE A 140 -1.78 -3.96 -27.07
C PHE A 140 -0.67 -2.98 -26.68
N LYS A 141 -0.22 -2.99 -25.42
CA LYS A 141 0.64 -1.94 -24.83
C LYS A 141 -0.05 -0.57 -24.85
N GLN A 142 0.09 0.18 -25.93
CA GLN A 142 -0.41 1.55 -26.11
C GLN A 142 -1.43 1.62 -27.25
N ASP A 143 -1.87 2.83 -27.61
CA ASP A 143 -2.77 3.11 -28.74
C ASP A 143 -4.09 2.33 -28.71
N ILE A 144 -4.66 2.23 -27.51
CA ILE A 144 -5.98 1.66 -27.28
C ILE A 144 -7.07 2.72 -27.50
N ASN A 145 -8.16 2.29 -28.11
CA ASN A 145 -9.36 3.08 -28.35
C ASN A 145 -10.59 2.24 -28.01
N THR A 146 -11.78 2.82 -28.17
CA THR A 146 -13.04 2.14 -27.83
C THR A 146 -13.24 0.86 -28.65
N GLU A 147 -12.91 0.87 -29.95
CA GLU A 147 -13.10 -0.27 -30.85
C GLU A 147 -12.22 -1.46 -30.43
N LYS A 148 -10.91 -1.25 -30.24
CA LYS A 148 -9.98 -2.29 -29.79
C LYS A 148 -10.40 -2.94 -28.46
N ILE A 149 -10.96 -2.16 -27.54
CA ILE A 149 -11.44 -2.66 -26.24
C ILE A 149 -12.67 -3.54 -26.43
N LEU A 150 -13.63 -3.12 -27.27
CA LEU A 150 -14.83 -3.88 -27.57
C LEU A 150 -14.51 -5.16 -28.33
N ASP A 151 -13.66 -5.09 -29.36
CA ASP A 151 -13.20 -6.24 -30.11
C ASP A 151 -12.51 -7.26 -29.20
N TYR A 152 -11.64 -6.79 -28.29
CA TYR A 152 -10.98 -7.66 -27.33
C TYR A 152 -11.97 -8.35 -26.39
N ALA A 153 -12.98 -7.63 -25.91
CA ALA A 153 -14.06 -8.21 -25.11
C ALA A 153 -14.88 -9.24 -25.91
N GLU A 154 -15.18 -8.96 -27.18
CA GLU A 154 -15.88 -9.90 -28.05
C GLU A 154 -15.06 -11.16 -28.33
N GLU A 155 -13.74 -11.05 -28.54
CA GLU A 155 -12.87 -12.20 -28.74
C GLU A 155 -12.85 -13.14 -27.54
N ILE A 156 -12.82 -12.57 -26.32
CA ILE A 156 -12.90 -13.34 -25.07
C ILE A 156 -14.20 -14.17 -25.05
N VAL A 157 -15.32 -13.56 -25.45
CA VAL A 157 -16.62 -14.24 -25.53
C VAL A 157 -16.65 -15.29 -26.64
N LYS A 158 -16.21 -14.93 -27.86
CA LYS A 158 -16.19 -15.82 -29.04
C LYS A 158 -15.33 -17.07 -28.81
N ARG A 159 -14.25 -16.94 -28.04
CA ARG A 159 -13.34 -18.05 -27.68
C ARG A 159 -13.80 -18.85 -26.45
N ASN A 160 -14.96 -18.50 -25.88
CA ASN A 160 -15.51 -19.13 -24.68
C ASN A 160 -14.56 -19.09 -23.47
N PHE A 161 -13.84 -17.97 -23.31
CA PHE A 161 -12.96 -17.75 -22.15
C PHE A 161 -13.74 -17.14 -20.96
N PRO A 162 -13.25 -17.31 -19.71
CA PRO A 162 -13.91 -16.77 -18.52
C PRO A 162 -14.04 -15.25 -18.52
N ARG A 163 -15.19 -14.74 -18.05
CA ARG A 163 -15.57 -13.32 -18.10
C ARG A 163 -15.45 -12.68 -16.72
N SER A 164 -14.29 -12.09 -16.50
CA SER A 164 -13.84 -11.52 -15.23
C SER A 164 -13.66 -10.00 -15.36
N GLN A 165 -12.53 -9.48 -14.88
CA GLN A 165 -12.12 -8.09 -14.93
C GLN A 165 -11.26 -7.80 -16.17
N LEU A 166 -11.61 -6.71 -16.86
CA LEU A 166 -10.82 -6.12 -17.95
C LEU A 166 -10.15 -4.85 -17.43
N CYS A 167 -8.82 -4.88 -17.35
CA CYS A 167 -7.97 -3.76 -16.99
C CYS A 167 -7.62 -2.97 -18.25
N ILE A 168 -8.16 -1.76 -18.34
CA ILE A 168 -7.81 -0.77 -19.35
C ILE A 168 -6.61 0.02 -18.82
N ASP A 169 -5.46 -0.25 -19.42
CA ASP A 169 -4.18 0.38 -19.05
C ASP A 169 -4.02 1.76 -19.69
N ASP A 170 -2.82 2.34 -19.59
CA ASP A 170 -2.51 3.73 -19.81
C ASP A 170 -2.81 4.26 -21.23
N ASN A 171 -2.94 5.59 -21.37
CA ASN A 171 -3.19 6.29 -22.64
C ASN A 171 -4.53 5.93 -23.34
N TRP A 172 -5.53 5.43 -22.60
CA TRP A 172 -6.91 5.21 -23.08
C TRP A 172 -7.73 6.50 -23.25
N THR A 173 -7.29 7.58 -22.62
CA THR A 173 -7.92 8.90 -22.64
C THR A 173 -7.22 9.86 -23.60
N PRO A 174 -7.93 10.80 -24.25
CA PRO A 174 -7.31 11.85 -25.07
C PRO A 174 -6.27 12.71 -24.31
N HIS A 175 -6.51 12.93 -23.02
CA HIS A 175 -5.59 13.60 -22.10
C HIS A 175 -5.52 12.79 -20.81
N TYR A 176 -4.32 12.58 -20.26
CA TYR A 176 -4.16 12.05 -18.92
C TYR A 176 -5.03 12.89 -17.98
N VAL A 177 -5.92 12.25 -17.19
CA VAL A 177 -6.96 12.84 -16.31
C VAL A 177 -8.36 13.02 -16.95
N SER A 178 -8.57 12.68 -18.22
CA SER A 178 -9.93 12.60 -18.79
C SER A 178 -10.67 11.33 -18.33
N ILE A 179 -12.01 11.36 -18.34
CA ILE A 179 -12.86 10.17 -18.12
C ILE A 179 -13.43 9.61 -19.44
N ASN A 180 -13.17 10.30 -20.55
CA ASN A 180 -13.64 9.89 -21.88
C ASN A 180 -12.59 9.03 -22.56
N LEU A 181 -13.02 7.88 -23.10
CA LEU A 181 -12.22 7.05 -24.00
C LEU A 181 -11.92 7.79 -25.29
N LYS A 182 -10.74 7.52 -25.86
CA LYS A 182 -10.42 7.94 -27.23
C LYS A 182 -11.45 7.35 -28.19
N ARG A 183 -11.99 8.21 -29.04
CA ARG A 183 -12.72 7.84 -30.24
C ARG A 183 -11.71 7.79 -31.38
N GLU A 184 -11.96 6.96 -32.38
CA GLU A 184 -11.23 7.10 -33.64
C GLU A 184 -11.62 8.44 -34.29
N ASP A 185 -10.63 9.11 -34.88
CA ASP A 185 -10.80 10.31 -35.69
C ASP A 185 -11.20 9.93 -37.12
#